data_AF-A0A8C5YDP0-F1
#
_entry.id   AF-A0A8C5YDP0-F1
#
_cell.length_a   1.000
_cell.length_b   1.000
_cell.length_c   1.000
_cell.angle_alpha   90.00
_cell.angle_beta   90.00
_cell.angle_gamma   90.00
#
_symmetry.space_group_name_H-M   'P 1'
#
loop_
_entity.id
_entity.type
_entity.pdbx_description
1 polymer ?
#
loop_
_entity_poly.entity_id
_entity_poly.type
_entity_poly.pdbx_seq_one_letter_code
_entity_poly.pdbx_strand_id
1 'polypeptide(L)'
;MLSEPCSLGINPTWCSEQVQDFTECCKNSGLLMVVKCQKENSALKERLTAYYNDPVFYEECKMEYLKEREEFRKTGIPTKKRLEKLPTSM
;
A
#
# COMPACT_ATOMS: atom_id res chain seq x y z
N MET A 1 1.94 3.87 14.16
CA MET A 1 1.80 5.35 14.22
C MET A 1 1.86 6.03 12.84
N LEU A 2 1.92 5.29 11.73
CA LEU A 2 1.54 5.77 10.39
C LEU A 2 1.07 4.52 9.63
N SER A 3 -0.25 4.29 9.54
CA SER A 3 -0.77 3.12 8.81
C SER A 3 -2.21 3.36 8.33
N GLU A 4 -2.44 4.51 7.70
CA GLU A 4 -3.48 4.61 6.69
C GLU A 4 -2.76 5.09 5.43
N PRO A 5 -2.85 4.36 4.30
CA PRO A 5 -2.42 4.93 3.05
C PRO A 5 -3.38 6.10 2.81
N CYS A 6 -2.85 7.31 2.83
CA CYS A 6 -3.20 8.41 1.94
C CYS A 6 -4.25 8.01 0.87
N SER A 7 -5.28 8.82 0.67
CA SER A 7 -6.43 8.44 -0.18
C SER A 7 -6.06 8.14 -1.64
N LEU A 8 -4.84 8.52 -2.07
CA LEU A 8 -4.25 8.15 -3.35
C LEU A 8 -3.90 6.67 -3.47
N GLY A 9 -3.68 5.96 -2.36
CA GLY A 9 -3.22 4.56 -2.37
C GLY A 9 -1.91 4.37 -3.14
N ILE A 10 -1.31 3.19 -3.06
CA ILE A 10 -0.33 2.82 -4.09
C ILE A 10 -1.16 2.53 -5.34
N ASN A 11 -0.93 3.27 -6.44
CA ASN A 11 -1.62 2.97 -7.68
C ASN A 11 -1.16 1.58 -8.19
N PRO A 12 -2.08 0.63 -8.42
CA PRO A 12 -1.72 -0.74 -8.81
C PRO A 12 -0.95 -0.83 -10.14
N THR A 13 -0.95 0.23 -10.96
CA THR A 13 -0.17 0.29 -12.21
C THR A 13 1.34 0.44 -11.97
N TRP A 14 1.78 0.94 -10.82
CA TRP A 14 3.18 1.26 -10.59
C TRP A 14 4.08 0.06 -10.39
N CYS A 15 3.54 -1.10 -10.00
CA CYS A 15 4.30 -2.34 -9.80
C CYS A 15 3.75 -3.48 -10.66
N SER A 16 3.04 -3.19 -11.76
CA SER A 16 2.30 -4.22 -12.51
C SER A 16 3.19 -5.36 -13.00
N GLU A 17 4.41 -5.07 -13.41
CA GLU A 17 5.40 -6.05 -13.88
C GLU A 17 5.90 -6.94 -12.73
N GLN A 18 6.36 -6.35 -11.62
CA GLN A 18 6.88 -7.10 -10.46
C GLN A 18 5.78 -7.91 -9.78
N VAL A 19 4.53 -7.41 -9.81
CA VAL A 19 3.35 -8.13 -9.33
C VAL A 19 3.06 -9.32 -10.25
N GLN A 20 3.17 -9.17 -11.57
CA GLN A 20 2.99 -10.28 -12.52
C GLN A 20 4.05 -11.36 -12.32
N ASP A 21 5.33 -10.99 -12.26
CA ASP A 21 6.44 -11.93 -12.06
C ASP A 21 6.31 -12.68 -10.73
N PHE A 22 5.99 -11.98 -9.65
CA PHE A 22 5.76 -12.59 -8.34
C PHE A 22 4.54 -13.52 -8.36
N THR A 23 3.46 -13.11 -9.03
CA THR A 23 2.23 -13.91 -9.15
C THR A 23 2.47 -15.18 -9.96
N GLU A 24 3.23 -15.09 -11.05
CA GLU A 24 3.60 -16.24 -11.87
C GLU A 24 4.49 -17.22 -11.10
N CYS A 25 5.50 -16.71 -10.39
CA CYS A 25 6.32 -17.56 -9.53
C CYS A 25 5.49 -18.26 -8.44
N CYS A 26 4.55 -17.54 -7.82
CA CYS A 26 3.66 -18.08 -6.80
C CYS A 26 2.79 -19.22 -7.34
N LYS A 27 2.21 -19.05 -8.54
CA LYS A 27 1.41 -20.08 -9.22
C LYS A 27 2.24 -21.33 -9.53
N ASN A 28 3.48 -21.15 -9.98
CA ASN A 28 4.35 -22.27 -10.37
C ASN A 28 4.98 -22.99 -9.16
N SER A 29 5.17 -22.30 -8.04
CA SER A 29 5.89 -22.84 -6.87
C SER A 29 4.99 -23.52 -5.84
N GLY A 30 3.68 -23.26 -5.87
CA GLY A 30 2.71 -23.82 -4.93
C GLY A 30 3.12 -23.59 -3.47
N LEU A 31 3.13 -24.64 -2.65
CA LEU A 31 3.44 -24.54 -1.22
C LEU A 31 4.86 -24.01 -0.92
N LEU A 32 5.81 -24.17 -1.85
CA LEU A 32 7.20 -23.72 -1.68
C LEU A 32 7.45 -22.29 -2.17
N MET A 33 6.39 -21.53 -2.48
CA MET A 33 6.44 -20.15 -2.99
C MET A 33 7.30 -19.21 -2.13
N VAL A 34 7.24 -19.30 -0.80
CA VAL A 34 7.97 -18.37 0.09
C VAL A 34 9.49 -18.51 -0.06
N VAL A 35 9.97 -19.72 -0.33
CA VAL A 35 11.40 -20.00 -0.51
C VAL A 35 11.81 -19.78 -1.96
N LYS A 36 11.01 -20.26 -2.91
CA LYS A 36 11.35 -20.20 -4.35
C LYS A 36 11.19 -18.81 -4.95
N CYS A 37 10.21 -18.03 -4.49
CA CYS A 37 9.90 -16.70 -5.03
C CYS A 37 10.52 -15.55 -4.22
N GLN A 38 11.58 -15.83 -3.45
CA GLN A 38 12.22 -14.83 -2.59
C GLN A 38 12.80 -13.67 -3.42
N LYS A 39 13.28 -13.97 -4.63
CA LYS A 39 13.87 -12.97 -5.54
C LYS A 39 12.82 -12.00 -6.06
N GLU A 40 11.72 -12.54 -6.60
CA GLU A 40 10.60 -11.77 -7.13
C GLU A 40 9.92 -10.96 -6.02
N ASN A 41 9.80 -11.54 -4.82
CA ASN A 41 9.30 -10.84 -3.63
C ASN A 41 10.22 -9.68 -3.20
N SER A 42 11.54 -9.87 -3.25
CA SER A 42 12.50 -8.82 -2.91
C SER A 42 12.43 -7.66 -3.92
N ALA A 43 12.35 -7.97 -5.22
CA ALA A 43 12.20 -6.95 -6.27
C ALA A 43 10.89 -6.17 -6.13
N LEU A 44 9.78 -6.87 -5.84
CA LEU A 44 8.49 -6.24 -5.59
C LEU A 44 8.55 -5.31 -4.37
N LYS A 45 9.14 -5.78 -3.27
CA LYS A 45 9.30 -4.99 -2.04
C LYS A 45 10.18 -3.76 -2.25
N GLU A 46 11.28 -3.88 -2.97
CA GLU A 46 12.18 -2.77 -3.25
C GLU A 46 11.45 -1.66 -4.02
N ARG A 47 10.71 -2.03 -5.08
CA ARG A 47 9.93 -1.07 -5.86
C ARG A 47 8.85 -0.39 -5.03
N LEU A 48 8.09 -1.14 -4.23
CA LEU A 48 7.11 -0.58 -3.32
C LEU A 48 7.75 0.37 -2.29
N THR A 49 8.90 -0.01 -1.74
CA THR A 49 9.62 0.79 -0.75
C THR A 49 10.15 2.10 -1.35
N ALA A 50 10.60 2.07 -2.61
CA ALA A 50 11.00 3.28 -3.32
C ALA A 50 9.85 4.29 -3.43
N TYR A 51 8.63 3.83 -3.73
CA TYR A 51 7.44 4.69 -3.75
C TYR A 51 7.06 5.22 -2.37
N TYR A 52 7.13 4.39 -1.33
CA TYR A 52 6.85 4.85 0.04
C TYR A 52 7.85 5.89 0.54
N ASN A 53 9.09 5.85 0.04
CA ASN A 53 10.14 6.80 0.38
C ASN A 53 10.14 8.03 -0.52
N ASP A 54 9.24 8.12 -1.51
CA ASP A 54 9.13 9.30 -2.36
C ASP A 54 8.65 10.50 -1.52
N PRO A 55 9.45 11.58 -1.41
CA PRO A 55 9.09 12.76 -0.63
C PRO A 55 7.82 13.44 -1.14
N VAL A 56 7.54 13.37 -2.46
CA VAL A 56 6.33 13.98 -3.04
C VAL A 56 5.09 13.29 -2.50
N PHE A 57 5.09 11.96 -2.54
CA PHE A 57 4.01 11.16 -1.98
C PHE A 57 3.86 11.42 -0.49
N TYR A 58 4.95 11.45 0.28
CA TYR A 58 4.88 11.72 1.71
C TYR A 58 4.27 13.09 2.04
N GLU A 59 4.65 14.14 1.31
CA GLU A 59 4.12 15.49 1.53
C GLU A 59 2.64 15.60 1.20
N GLU A 60 2.19 15.04 0.07
CA GLU A 60 0.77 15.00 -0.30
C GLU A 60 -0.06 14.33 0.80
N CYS A 61 0.41 13.19 1.29
CA CYS A 61 -0.28 12.43 2.32
C CYS A 61 -0.27 13.13 3.68
N LYS A 62 0.81 13.85 3.99
CA LYS A 62 0.89 14.70 5.18
C LYS A 62 -0.12 15.85 5.09
N MET A 63 -0.27 16.50 3.94
CA MET A 63 -1.21 17.60 3.75
C MET A 63 -2.66 17.13 3.88
N GLU A 64 -2.98 15.97 3.30
CA GLU A 64 -4.29 15.35 3.44
C GLU A 64 -4.62 15.03 4.91
N TYR A 65 -3.69 14.38 5.63
CA TYR A 65 -3.85 14.09 7.05
C TYR A 65 -4.08 15.36 7.88
N LEU A 66 -3.33 16.43 7.61
CA LEU A 66 -3.48 17.70 8.32
C LEU A 66 -4.85 18.33 8.06
N LYS A 67 -5.34 18.27 6.82
CA LYS A 67 -6.66 18.78 6.44
C LYS A 67 -7.78 18.01 7.13
N GLU A 68 -7.75 16.67 7.11
CA GLU A 68 -8.72 15.83 7.83
C GLU A 68 -8.72 16.11 9.34
N ARG A 69 -7.52 16.31 9.91
CA ARG A 69 -7.38 16.65 11.32
C ARG A 69 -7.94 18.04 11.64
N GLU A 70 -7.80 19.01 10.75
CA GLU A 70 -8.40 20.33 10.89
C GLU A 70 -9.93 20.27 10.81
N GLU A 71 -10.47 19.51 9.86
CA GLU A 71 -11.91 19.28 9.71
C GLU A 71 -12.50 18.58 10.95
N PHE A 72 -11.80 17.58 11.49
CA PHE A 72 -12.17 16.92 12.75
C PHE A 72 -12.16 17.91 13.93
N ARG A 73 -11.16 18.80 14.01
CA ARG A 73 -11.12 19.84 15.06
C ARG A 73 -12.28 20.83 14.95
N LYS A 74 -12.73 21.15 13.74
CA LYS A 74 -13.83 22.09 13.50
C LYS A 74 -15.20 21.46 13.74
N THR A 75 -15.40 20.22 13.29
CA THR A 75 -16.73 19.58 13.23
C THR A 75 -16.93 18.49 14.28
N GLY A 76 -15.86 17.94 14.84
CA GLY A 76 -15.89 16.77 15.71
C GLY A 76 -16.23 15.45 15.01
N ILE A 77 -16.44 15.45 13.69
CA ILE A 77 -16.86 14.28 12.92
C ILE A 77 -15.64 13.67 12.21
N PRO A 78 -15.33 12.38 12.42
CA PRO A 78 -14.21 11.73 11.74
C PRO A 78 -14.54 11.49 10.27
N THR A 79 -13.67 11.98 9.37
CA THR A 79 -13.86 11.89 7.91
C THR A 79 -13.70 10.47 7.37
N LYS A 80 -12.89 9.64 8.02
CA LYS A 80 -12.63 8.25 7.64
C LYS A 80 -13.25 7.28 8.65
N LYS A 81 -14.10 6.37 8.16
CA LYS A 81 -14.56 5.20 8.93
C LYS A 81 -13.36 4.27 9.11
N ARG A 82 -12.82 4.20 10.32
CA ARG A 82 -11.60 3.47 10.67
C ARG A 82 -11.57 1.98 10.33
N LEU A 83 -12.64 1.36 9.83
CA LEU A 83 -12.63 -0.06 9.48
C LEU A 83 -13.87 -0.47 8.68
N GLU A 84 -13.80 -0.42 7.35
CA GLU A 84 -14.34 -1.54 6.57
C GLU A 84 -13.08 -2.33 6.21
N LYS A 85 -12.77 -3.37 7.00
CA LYS A 85 -11.65 -4.27 6.71
C LYS A 85 -11.78 -4.67 5.24
N LEU A 86 -10.70 -4.57 4.46
CA LEU A 86 -10.63 -5.15 3.12
C LEU A 86 -11.37 -6.50 3.15
N PRO A 87 -12.41 -6.71 2.31
CA PRO A 87 -13.10 -7.99 2.28
C PRO A 87 -12.04 -9.03 1.98
N THR A 88 -11.69 -9.81 3.00
CA THR A 88 -10.80 -10.96 2.86
C THR A 88 -11.67 -12.03 2.23
N SER A 89 -11.88 -11.95 0.91
CA SER A 89 -12.40 -13.09 0.17
C SER A 89 -11.29 -14.13 0.19
N MET A 90 -11.56 -15.22 0.91
CA MET A 90 -10.96 -16.53 0.63
C MET A 90 -11.39 -17.01 -0.76
#